data_AF-A0A7S2SAF5-F1
#
_entry.id   AF-A0A7S2SAF5-F1
#
_cell.length_a   1.000
_cell.length_b   1.000
_cell.length_c   1.000
_cell.angle_alpha   90.00
_cell.angle_beta   90.00
_cell.angle_gamma   90.00
#
_symmetry.space_group_name_H-M   'P 1'
#
loop_
_entity.id
_entity.type
_entity.pdbx_description
1 polymer ?
#
loop_
_entity_poly.entity_id
_entity_poly.type
_entity_poly.pdbx_seq_one_letter_code
_entity_poly.pdbx_strand_id
1 'polypeptide(L)'
;YEIVQPLFNQITTGMSGLGKIVGGATKPQDVDAGALATFLATKQKCEEEIILPLVALKEVTVARKKLLQAMYKKQRTQLQQLQKMIQDWKVKMTSIEKKMAVADAKSELMNQRSAAVLAAARDLAPTITEAEYQYFTQLRRYDATCSKWEDNLEKIGEKANTVQENIRSDSYSCAVHLSKEQMALCTDLLNGQEKLLERNTLRVKEIEAQLKPVMKESGSKNYRNTT
;
A
#
# COMPACT_ATOMS: atom_id res chain seq x y z
N TYR A 1 25.32 11.47 1.02
CA TYR A 1 26.38 12.18 0.29
C TYR A 1 26.64 13.54 0.91
N GLU A 2 25.60 14.29 1.23
CA GLU A 2 25.66 15.65 1.80
C GLU A 2 26.56 15.83 3.03
N ILE A 3 26.61 14.89 3.98
CA ILE A 3 27.40 15.04 5.22
C ILE A 3 28.87 14.59 5.07
N VAL A 4 29.14 13.61 4.20
CA VAL A 4 30.45 12.96 4.08
C VAL A 4 31.35 13.68 3.09
N GLN A 5 30.78 14.22 2.02
CA GLN A 5 31.49 14.94 0.96
C GLN A 5 32.23 16.20 1.43
N PRO A 6 31.68 17.08 2.30
CA PRO A 6 32.44 18.23 2.80
C PRO A 6 33.65 17.82 3.64
N LEU A 7 33.56 16.74 4.42
CA LEU A 7 34.69 16.22 5.22
C LEU A 7 35.81 15.69 4.30
N PHE A 8 35.46 14.96 3.23
CA PHE A 8 36.45 14.50 2.25
C PHE A 8 37.13 15.66 1.51
N ASN A 9 36.37 16.70 1.16
CA ASN A 9 36.93 17.88 0.53
C ASN A 9 37.92 18.60 1.47
N GLN A 10 37.57 18.77 2.75
CA GLN A 10 38.48 19.34 3.77
C GLN A 10 39.78 18.55 3.89
N ILE A 11 39.71 17.21 4.01
CA ILE A 11 40.89 16.34 4.10
C ILE A 11 41.75 16.48 2.83
N THR A 12 41.12 16.47 1.66
CA THR A 12 41.83 16.56 0.36
C THR A 12 42.52 17.92 0.20
N THR A 13 41.86 19.00 0.60
CA THR A 13 42.43 20.35 0.61
C THR A 13 43.59 20.45 1.60
N GLY A 14 43.44 19.93 2.82
CA GLY A 14 44.50 19.94 3.84
C GLY A 14 45.73 19.13 3.42
N MET A 15 45.53 17.94 2.84
CA MET A 15 46.64 17.13 2.31
C MET A 15 47.35 17.82 1.15
N SER A 16 46.61 18.50 0.26
CA SER A 16 47.19 19.28 -0.84
C SER A 16 47.98 20.49 -0.34
N GLY A 17 47.57 21.09 0.80
CA GLY A 17 48.30 22.16 1.47
C GLY A 17 49.60 21.72 2.14
N LEU A 18 49.67 20.48 2.62
CA LEU A 18 50.86 19.92 3.27
C LEU A 18 52.02 19.61 2.32
N GLY A 19 51.75 19.36 1.04
CA GLY A 19 52.79 19.03 0.05
C GLY A 19 53.84 20.14 -0.19
N LYS A 20 53.61 21.35 0.34
CA LYS A 20 54.54 22.49 0.23
C LYS A 20 55.52 22.63 1.40
N ILE A 21 55.42 21.79 2.43
CA ILE A 21 56.16 21.98 3.68
C ILE A 21 57.30 20.96 3.80
N VAL A 22 58.49 21.47 3.48
CA VAL A 22 59.84 20.97 3.82
C VAL A 22 60.34 19.77 3.00
N GLY A 23 61.29 20.05 2.09
CA GLY A 23 62.23 19.05 1.60
C GLY A 23 63.15 18.61 2.74
N GLY A 24 63.34 17.30 2.92
CA GLY A 24 64.02 16.68 4.08
C GLY A 24 65.52 16.97 4.25
N ALA A 25 66.03 18.09 3.74
CA ALA A 25 67.45 18.44 3.76
C ALA A 25 67.87 19.32 4.96
N THR A 26 66.93 19.87 5.74
CA THR A 26 67.25 20.74 6.89
C THR A 26 67.63 19.91 8.12
N LYS A 27 68.85 20.09 8.65
CA LYS A 27 69.27 19.43 9.89
C LYS A 27 68.60 20.09 11.11
N PRO A 28 68.33 19.37 12.21
CA PRO A 28 67.71 19.93 13.41
C PRO A 28 68.48 21.11 14.03
N GLN A 29 69.78 21.22 13.76
CA GLN A 29 70.67 22.26 14.27
C GLN A 29 70.55 23.58 13.47
N ASP A 30 70.03 23.54 12.25
CA ASP A 30 69.93 24.68 11.32
C ASP A 30 68.50 25.28 11.30
N VAL A 31 67.67 24.95 12.29
CA VAL A 31 66.27 25.40 12.37
C VAL A 31 66.23 26.80 12.96
N ASP A 32 65.99 27.79 12.09
CA ASP A 32 65.71 29.17 12.53
C ASP A 32 64.29 29.28 13.13
N ALA A 33 64.05 30.32 13.94
CA ALA A 33 62.76 30.59 14.56
C ALA A 33 61.61 30.66 13.53
N GLY A 34 61.90 31.16 12.32
CA GLY A 34 60.94 31.17 11.21
C GLY A 34 60.55 29.77 10.71
N ALA A 35 61.49 28.81 10.70
CA ALA A 35 61.21 27.42 10.34
C ALA A 35 60.39 26.72 11.43
N LEU A 36 60.67 26.99 12.71
CA LEU A 36 59.88 26.47 13.83
C LEU A 36 58.45 27.03 13.82
N ALA A 37 58.27 28.34 13.58
CA ALA A 37 56.95 28.96 13.47
C ALA A 37 56.14 28.39 12.29
N THR A 38 56.80 28.16 11.15
CA THR A 38 56.18 27.51 9.98
C THR A 38 55.77 26.09 10.34
N PHE A 39 56.65 25.30 10.98
CA PHE A 39 56.33 23.94 11.41
C PHE A 39 55.11 23.91 12.34
N LEU A 40 55.08 24.77 13.37
CA LEU A 40 53.95 24.85 14.31
C LEU A 40 52.64 25.24 13.60
N ALA A 41 52.68 26.22 12.69
CA ALA A 41 51.50 26.61 11.90
C ALA A 41 51.00 25.46 11.01
N THR A 42 51.91 24.67 10.46
CA THR A 42 51.56 23.54 9.58
C THR A 42 51.06 22.33 10.34
N LYS A 43 51.60 22.09 11.54
CA LYS A 43 51.07 21.10 12.48
C LYS A 43 49.64 21.47 12.87
N GLN A 44 49.40 22.73 13.23
CA GLN A 44 48.06 23.20 13.58
C GLN A 44 47.09 23.05 12.40
N LYS A 45 47.49 23.44 11.18
CA LYS A 45 46.68 23.20 9.97
C LYS A 45 46.40 21.72 9.70
N CYS A 46 47.37 20.84 9.92
CA CYS A 46 47.17 19.39 9.79
C CYS A 46 46.15 18.87 10.81
N GLU A 47 46.24 19.32 12.07
CA GLU A 47 45.28 18.97 13.11
C GLU A 47 43.86 19.43 12.74
N GLU A 48 43.71 20.68 12.27
CA GLU A 48 42.42 21.29 11.95
C GLU A 48 41.80 20.77 10.64
N GLU A 49 42.58 20.66 9.56
CA GLU A 49 42.06 20.37 8.21
C GLU A 49 42.04 18.88 7.87
N ILE A 50 42.79 18.04 8.60
CA ILE A 50 42.91 16.60 8.30
C ILE A 50 42.47 15.76 9.49
N ILE A 51 43.06 15.96 10.67
CA ILE A 51 42.83 15.07 11.82
C ILE A 51 41.40 15.21 12.33
N LEU A 52 40.93 16.44 12.58
CA LEU A 52 39.56 16.68 13.05
C LEU A 52 38.49 16.16 12.07
N PRO A 53 38.55 16.43 10.74
CA PRO A 53 37.62 15.86 9.78
C PRO A 53 37.67 14.33 9.69
N LEU A 54 38.84 13.71 9.84
CA LEU A 54 38.96 12.25 9.88
C LEU A 54 38.27 11.64 11.11
N VAL A 55 38.41 12.28 12.28
CA VAL A 55 37.71 11.87 13.51
C VAL A 55 36.19 12.01 13.32
N ALA A 56 35.73 13.14 12.81
CA ALA A 56 34.31 13.36 12.52
C ALA A 56 33.77 12.34 11.50
N LEU A 57 34.54 12.02 10.44
CA LEU A 57 34.17 11.03 9.44
C LEU A 57 34.05 9.62 10.05
N LYS A 58 34.97 9.25 10.96
CA LYS A 58 34.92 7.99 11.70
C LYS A 58 33.65 7.91 12.56
N GLU A 59 33.31 8.97 13.28
CA GLU A 59 32.10 9.03 14.10
C GLU A 59 30.83 8.88 13.26
N VAL A 60 30.71 9.63 12.15
CA VAL A 60 29.59 9.53 11.21
C VAL A 60 29.48 8.12 10.64
N THR A 61 30.60 7.50 10.28
CA THR A 61 30.62 6.14 9.73
C THR A 61 30.18 5.11 10.78
N VAL A 62 30.63 5.24 12.03
CA VAL A 62 30.21 4.36 13.14
C VAL A 62 28.71 4.53 13.43
N ALA A 63 28.22 5.78 13.48
CA ALA A 63 26.80 6.07 13.68
C ALA A 63 25.95 5.47 12.56
N ARG A 64 26.36 5.65 11.30
CA ARG A 64 25.69 5.06 10.14
C ARG A 64 25.69 3.53 10.17
N LYS A 65 26.80 2.91 10.56
CA LYS A 65 26.87 1.45 10.72
C LYS A 65 25.87 0.94 11.77
N LYS A 66 25.77 1.61 12.92
CA LYS A 66 24.80 1.26 13.97
C LYS A 66 23.36 1.41 13.47
N LEU A 67 23.06 2.49 12.75
CA LEU A 67 21.74 2.72 12.15
C LEU A 67 21.40 1.62 11.14
N LEU A 68 22.32 1.29 10.23
CA LEU A 68 22.11 0.23 9.24
C LEU A 68 21.89 -1.13 9.90
N GLN A 69 22.62 -1.45 10.98
CA GLN A 69 22.40 -2.67 11.75
C GLN A 69 21.02 -2.69 12.43
N ALA A 70 20.56 -1.57 12.97
CA ALA A 70 19.22 -1.46 13.55
C ALA A 70 18.13 -1.61 12.48
N MET A 71 18.29 -0.97 11.32
CA MET A 71 17.37 -1.12 10.18
C MET A 71 17.33 -2.57 9.70
N TYR A 72 18.48 -3.23 9.55
CA TYR A 72 18.56 -4.62 9.15
C TYR A 72 17.82 -5.55 10.14
N LYS A 73 18.02 -5.37 11.45
CA LYS A 73 17.29 -6.12 12.49
C LYS A 73 15.78 -5.91 12.39
N LYS A 74 15.34 -4.66 12.18
CA LYS A 74 13.92 -4.32 12.00
C LYS A 74 13.34 -5.00 10.76
N GLN A 75 14.01 -4.89 9.61
CA GLN A 75 13.61 -5.51 8.35
C GLN A 75 13.53 -7.03 8.48
N ARG A 76 14.51 -7.67 9.13
CA ARG A 76 14.50 -9.11 9.40
C ARG A 76 13.29 -9.53 10.24
N THR A 77 12.95 -8.75 11.26
CA THR A 77 11.77 -9.01 12.11
C THR A 77 10.47 -8.87 11.31
N GLN A 78 10.36 -7.84 10.46
CA GLN A 78 9.21 -7.66 9.57
C GLN A 78 9.05 -8.83 8.59
N LEU A 79 10.16 -9.32 8.00
CA LEU A 79 10.12 -10.49 7.13
C LEU A 79 9.65 -11.76 7.86
N GLN A 80 10.10 -11.98 9.09
CA GLN A 80 9.64 -13.10 9.90
C GLN A 80 8.15 -13.00 10.24
N GLN A 81 7.65 -11.79 10.52
CA GLN A 81 6.22 -11.57 10.74
C GLN A 81 5.39 -11.84 9.48
N LEU A 82 5.87 -11.39 8.31
CA LEU A 82 5.23 -11.69 7.02
C LEU A 82 5.20 -13.19 6.74
N GLN A 83 6.30 -13.90 6.98
CA GLN A 83 6.35 -15.36 6.83
C GLN A 83 5.34 -16.06 7.75
N LYS A 84 5.24 -15.63 9.01
CA LYS A 84 4.25 -16.16 9.94
C LYS A 84 2.82 -15.90 9.47
N MET A 85 2.52 -14.69 9.02
CA MET A 85 1.20 -14.36 8.47
C MET A 85 0.85 -15.21 7.25
N ILE A 86 1.79 -15.44 6.34
CA ILE A 86 1.58 -16.32 5.18
C ILE A 86 1.25 -17.74 5.64
N GLN A 87 1.95 -18.26 6.64
CA GLN A 87 1.69 -19.60 7.17
C GLN A 87 0.32 -19.68 7.85
N ASP A 88 -0.05 -18.68 8.65
CA ASP A 88 -1.37 -18.60 9.27
C ASP A 88 -2.49 -18.53 8.22
N TRP A 89 -2.28 -17.77 7.14
CA TRP A 89 -3.20 -17.71 6.01
C TRP A 89 -3.36 -19.05 5.29
N LYS A 90 -2.27 -19.79 5.06
CA LYS A 90 -2.34 -21.14 4.47
C LYS A 90 -3.13 -22.11 5.36
N VAL A 91 -2.91 -22.07 6.67
CA VAL A 91 -3.66 -22.90 7.62
C VAL A 91 -5.15 -22.52 7.61
N LYS A 92 -5.48 -21.23 7.61
CA LYS A 92 -6.87 -20.76 7.50
C LYS A 92 -7.53 -21.20 6.19
N MET A 93 -6.83 -21.07 5.06
CA MET A 93 -7.33 -21.47 3.75
C MET A 93 -7.69 -22.95 3.71
N THR A 94 -6.77 -23.83 4.12
CA THR A 94 -7.04 -25.28 4.16
C THR A 94 -8.17 -25.63 5.13
N SER A 95 -8.34 -24.89 6.23
CA SER A 95 -9.49 -25.07 7.12
C SER A 95 -10.80 -24.61 6.48
N ILE A 96 -10.79 -23.55 5.68
CA ILE A 96 -11.98 -23.05 4.98
C ILE A 96 -12.38 -24.04 3.89
N GLU A 97 -11.43 -24.53 3.09
CA GLU A 97 -11.67 -25.56 2.06
C GLU A 97 -12.33 -26.82 2.65
N LYS A 98 -11.83 -27.30 3.80
CA LYS A 98 -12.46 -28.43 4.51
C LYS A 98 -13.89 -28.12 4.96
N LYS A 99 -14.14 -26.91 5.47
CA LYS A 99 -15.49 -26.48 5.90
C LYS A 99 -16.44 -26.34 4.71
N MET A 100 -15.94 -25.85 3.58
CA MET A 100 -16.68 -25.72 2.33
C MET A 100 -17.10 -27.10 1.82
N ALA A 101 -16.17 -28.06 1.72
CA ALA A 101 -16.50 -29.43 1.32
C ALA A 101 -17.55 -30.09 2.23
N VAL A 102 -17.48 -29.85 3.55
CA VAL A 102 -18.50 -30.34 4.49
C VAL A 102 -19.85 -29.64 4.29
N ALA A 103 -19.85 -28.33 4.02
CA ALA A 103 -21.06 -27.57 3.75
C ALA A 103 -21.74 -28.05 2.45
N ASP A 104 -20.96 -28.29 1.40
CA ASP A 104 -21.47 -28.81 0.12
C ASP A 104 -22.09 -30.19 0.28
N ALA A 105 -21.40 -31.11 0.97
CA ALA A 105 -21.94 -32.44 1.26
C ALA A 105 -23.24 -32.38 2.10
N LYS A 106 -23.32 -31.46 3.06
CA LYS A 106 -24.55 -31.24 3.86
C LYS A 106 -25.68 -30.63 3.04
N SER A 107 -25.36 -29.69 2.16
CA SER A 107 -26.33 -29.07 1.25
C SER A 107 -26.94 -30.14 0.34
N GLU A 108 -26.12 -30.99 -0.27
CA GLU A 108 -26.57 -32.09 -1.11
C GLU A 108 -27.46 -33.09 -0.34
N LEU A 109 -27.04 -33.50 0.86
CA LEU A 109 -27.87 -34.37 1.69
C LEU A 109 -29.22 -33.72 2.07
N MET A 110 -29.21 -32.42 2.36
CA MET A 110 -30.43 -31.68 2.70
C MET A 110 -31.36 -31.55 1.48
N ASN A 111 -30.80 -31.37 0.27
CA ASN A 111 -31.55 -31.39 -0.98
C ASN A 111 -32.19 -32.75 -1.21
N GLN A 112 -31.44 -33.84 -1.04
CA GLN A 112 -31.96 -35.22 -1.18
C GLN A 112 -33.08 -35.51 -0.18
N ARG A 113 -32.91 -35.12 1.09
CA ARG A 113 -33.95 -35.27 2.13
C ARG A 113 -35.19 -34.46 1.80
N SER A 114 -35.01 -33.22 1.36
CA SER A 114 -36.13 -32.35 0.99
C SER A 114 -36.88 -32.92 -0.21
N ALA A 115 -36.16 -33.42 -1.22
CA ALA A 115 -36.75 -34.10 -2.37
C ALA A 115 -37.52 -35.36 -1.96
N ALA A 116 -36.96 -36.19 -1.08
CA ALA A 116 -37.64 -37.39 -0.57
C ALA A 116 -38.90 -37.06 0.24
N VAL A 117 -38.87 -36.01 1.07
CA VAL A 117 -40.05 -35.55 1.82
C VAL A 117 -41.12 -35.03 0.86
N LEU A 118 -40.75 -34.25 -0.16
CA LEU A 118 -41.69 -33.77 -1.17
C LEU A 118 -42.29 -34.92 -1.99
N ALA A 119 -41.48 -35.92 -2.36
CA ALA A 119 -41.96 -37.11 -3.06
C ALA A 119 -42.98 -37.88 -2.19
N ALA A 120 -42.64 -38.15 -0.93
CA ALA A 120 -43.55 -38.82 0.01
C ALA A 120 -44.84 -38.01 0.26
N ALA A 121 -44.73 -36.68 0.39
CA ALA A 121 -45.89 -35.80 0.55
C ALA A 121 -46.80 -35.83 -0.68
N ARG A 122 -46.22 -35.89 -1.88
CA ARG A 122 -46.96 -36.01 -3.14
C ARG A 122 -47.69 -37.34 -3.28
N ASP A 123 -47.12 -38.44 -2.77
CA ASP A 123 -47.78 -39.74 -2.74
C ASP A 123 -49.01 -39.75 -1.80
N LEU A 124 -48.93 -38.98 -0.70
CA LEU A 124 -50.03 -38.81 0.27
C LEU A 124 -51.14 -37.86 -0.23
N ALA A 125 -50.77 -36.83 -0.98
CA ALA A 125 -51.69 -35.82 -1.52
C ALA A 125 -51.35 -35.52 -3.00
N PRO A 126 -51.90 -36.28 -3.96
CA PRO A 126 -51.49 -36.19 -5.38
C PRO A 126 -51.94 -34.89 -6.07
N THR A 127 -52.84 -34.12 -5.47
CA THR A 127 -53.28 -32.81 -5.96
C THR A 127 -52.34 -31.72 -5.49
N ILE A 128 -51.66 -31.08 -6.45
CA ILE A 128 -50.88 -29.85 -6.22
C ILE A 128 -51.77 -28.79 -5.56
N THR A 129 -51.30 -28.26 -4.44
CA THR A 129 -51.93 -27.14 -3.77
C THR A 129 -51.63 -25.83 -4.52
N GLU A 130 -52.52 -24.84 -4.37
CA GLU A 130 -52.31 -23.51 -4.96
C GLU A 130 -50.99 -22.86 -4.51
N ALA A 131 -50.59 -23.08 -3.26
CA ALA A 131 -49.32 -22.59 -2.72
C ALA A 131 -48.10 -23.22 -3.42
N GLU A 132 -48.13 -24.53 -3.69
CA GLU A 132 -47.07 -25.22 -4.43
C GLU A 132 -47.01 -24.74 -5.88
N TYR A 133 -48.15 -24.55 -6.52
CA TYR A 133 -48.21 -23.99 -7.88
C TYR A 133 -47.55 -22.60 -7.95
N GLN A 134 -47.85 -21.74 -6.99
CA GLN A 134 -47.23 -20.41 -6.88
C GLN A 134 -45.72 -20.51 -6.64
N TYR A 135 -45.28 -21.40 -5.75
CA TYR A 135 -43.86 -21.65 -5.50
C TYR A 135 -43.12 -22.13 -6.77
N PHE A 136 -43.65 -23.12 -7.50
CA PHE A 136 -43.04 -23.59 -8.75
C PHE A 136 -43.01 -22.51 -9.84
N THR A 137 -44.03 -21.64 -9.87
CA THR A 137 -44.04 -20.49 -10.77
C THR A 137 -42.93 -19.50 -10.42
N GLN A 138 -42.71 -19.23 -9.13
CA GLN A 138 -41.59 -18.40 -8.69
C GLN A 138 -40.24 -19.05 -9.00
N LEU A 139 -40.12 -20.36 -8.78
CA LEU A 139 -38.90 -21.12 -9.09
C LEU A 139 -38.54 -21.02 -10.58
N ARG A 140 -39.52 -21.19 -11.47
CA ARG A 140 -39.32 -21.00 -12.93
C ARG A 140 -38.92 -19.58 -13.31
N ARG A 141 -39.49 -18.57 -12.64
CA ARG A 141 -39.10 -17.16 -12.87
C ARG A 141 -37.66 -16.91 -12.42
N TYR A 142 -37.27 -17.50 -11.29
CA TYR A 142 -35.89 -17.42 -10.79
C TYR A 142 -34.92 -18.09 -11.75
N ASP A 143 -35.22 -19.30 -12.19
CA ASP A 143 -34.41 -20.05 -13.16
C ASP A 143 -34.20 -19.26 -14.46
N ALA A 144 -35.29 -18.71 -15.03
CA ALA A 144 -35.21 -17.85 -16.21
C ALA A 144 -34.40 -16.55 -15.97
N THR A 145 -34.33 -16.07 -14.72
CA THR A 145 -33.50 -14.91 -14.37
C THR A 145 -32.03 -15.29 -14.24
N CYS A 146 -31.74 -16.46 -13.67
CA CYS A 146 -30.40 -17.03 -13.60
C CYS A 146 -29.82 -17.25 -15.00
N SER A 147 -30.57 -17.87 -15.92
CA SER A 147 -30.11 -18.06 -17.31
C SER A 147 -29.82 -16.72 -18.01
N LYS A 148 -30.65 -15.69 -17.80
CA LYS A 148 -30.37 -14.34 -18.33
C LYS A 148 -29.09 -13.74 -17.75
N TRP A 149 -28.77 -14.02 -16.49
CA TRP A 149 -27.53 -13.55 -15.88
C TRP A 149 -26.32 -14.31 -16.41
N GLU A 150 -26.43 -15.62 -16.63
CA GLU A 150 -25.40 -16.43 -17.29
C GLU A 150 -25.12 -15.90 -18.71
N ASP A 151 -26.16 -15.66 -19.52
CA ASP A 151 -26.02 -15.05 -20.86
C ASP A 151 -25.32 -13.68 -20.81
N ASN A 152 -25.63 -12.87 -19.79
CA ASN A 152 -25.00 -11.55 -19.63
C ASN A 152 -23.53 -11.68 -19.20
N LEU A 153 -23.21 -12.62 -18.33
CA LEU A 153 -21.83 -12.91 -17.92
C LEU A 153 -21.01 -13.41 -19.10
N GLU A 154 -21.56 -14.28 -19.93
CA GLU A 154 -20.92 -14.75 -21.16
C GLU A 154 -20.63 -13.59 -22.11
N LYS A 155 -21.62 -12.73 -22.40
CA LYS A 155 -21.44 -11.52 -23.22
C LYS A 155 -20.41 -10.55 -22.65
N ILE A 156 -20.34 -10.40 -21.32
CA ILE A 156 -19.31 -9.59 -20.68
C ILE A 156 -17.94 -10.26 -20.82
N GLY A 157 -17.87 -11.58 -20.70
CA GLY A 157 -16.66 -12.36 -20.94
C GLY A 157 -16.13 -12.21 -22.36
N GLU A 158 -17.00 -12.30 -23.37
CA GLU A 158 -16.65 -12.03 -24.77
C GLU A 158 -16.14 -10.61 -24.98
N LYS A 159 -16.79 -9.60 -24.37
CA LYS A 159 -16.33 -8.22 -24.40
C LYS A 159 -14.97 -8.04 -23.71
N ALA A 160 -14.73 -8.71 -22.59
CA ALA A 160 -13.45 -8.65 -21.90
C ALA A 160 -12.34 -9.30 -22.74
N ASN A 161 -12.63 -10.45 -23.37
CA ASN A 161 -11.70 -11.15 -24.25
C ASN A 161 -11.35 -10.32 -25.49
N THR A 162 -12.34 -9.74 -26.16
CA THR A 162 -12.11 -8.82 -27.29
C THR A 162 -11.28 -7.60 -26.90
N VAL A 163 -11.55 -6.98 -25.74
CA VAL A 163 -10.70 -5.90 -25.21
C VAL A 163 -9.27 -6.38 -24.97
N GLN A 164 -9.10 -7.57 -24.39
CA GLN A 164 -7.77 -8.15 -24.13
C GLN A 164 -7.01 -8.45 -25.43
N GLU A 165 -7.68 -8.99 -26.45
CA GLU A 165 -7.10 -9.23 -27.77
C GLU A 165 -6.71 -7.92 -28.45
N ASN A 166 -7.54 -6.89 -28.35
CA ASN A 166 -7.24 -5.56 -28.90
C ASN A 166 -6.09 -4.84 -28.17
N ILE A 167 -5.88 -5.12 -26.87
CA ILE A 167 -4.70 -4.66 -26.12
C ILE A 167 -3.46 -5.42 -26.59
N ARG A 168 -3.56 -6.74 -26.82
CA ARG A 168 -2.43 -7.57 -27.29
C ARG A 168 -2.02 -7.27 -28.73
N SER A 169 -2.96 -6.86 -29.59
CA SER A 169 -2.72 -6.55 -30.99
C SER A 169 -2.24 -5.12 -31.24
N ASP A 170 -1.94 -4.34 -30.19
CA ASP A 170 -1.56 -2.91 -30.27
C ASP A 170 -2.57 -2.01 -31.01
N SER A 171 -3.78 -2.51 -31.28
CA SER A 171 -4.85 -1.77 -31.96
C SER A 171 -5.35 -0.59 -31.12
N TYR A 172 -5.31 -0.73 -29.79
CA TYR A 172 -5.45 0.40 -28.87
C TYR A 172 -4.08 1.02 -28.56
N SER A 173 -3.51 1.76 -29.52
CA SER A 173 -2.50 2.75 -29.14
C SER A 173 -3.18 3.76 -28.22
N CYS A 174 -2.74 3.85 -26.96
CA CYS A 174 -3.26 4.85 -26.05
C CYS A 174 -3.04 6.22 -26.72
N ALA A 175 -4.13 6.90 -27.09
CA ALA A 175 -4.07 8.15 -27.86
C ALA A 175 -3.24 9.25 -27.15
N VAL A 176 -2.98 9.07 -25.85
CA VAL A 176 -2.17 9.96 -25.05
C VAL A 176 -0.95 9.18 -24.56
N HIS A 177 0.18 9.36 -25.25
CA HIS A 177 1.45 8.86 -24.78
C HIS A 177 1.98 9.78 -23.67
N LEU A 178 1.63 9.48 -22.42
CA LEU A 178 2.10 10.24 -21.27
C LEU A 178 3.54 9.84 -20.92
N SER A 179 4.41 10.82 -20.74
CA SER A 179 5.74 10.58 -20.17
C SER A 179 5.62 10.10 -18.72
N LYS A 180 6.66 9.45 -18.18
CA LYS A 180 6.68 9.03 -16.76
C LYS A 180 6.43 10.19 -15.79
N GLU A 181 6.91 11.37 -16.15
CA GLU A 181 6.71 12.60 -15.37
C GLU A 181 5.25 13.08 -15.43
N GLN A 182 4.61 13.04 -16.60
CA GLN A 182 3.21 13.40 -16.74
C GLN A 182 2.29 12.39 -16.02
N MET A 183 2.62 11.09 -16.04
CA MET A 183 1.90 10.09 -15.26
C MET A 183 2.03 10.33 -13.75
N ALA A 184 3.22 10.71 -13.27
CA ALA A 184 3.42 11.08 -11.87
C ALA A 184 2.55 12.29 -11.49
N LEU A 185 2.54 13.33 -12.32
CA LEU A 185 1.70 14.51 -12.13
C LEU A 185 0.20 14.16 -12.10
N CYS A 186 -0.27 13.33 -13.03
CA CYS A 186 -1.66 12.86 -13.04
C CYS A 186 -2.01 12.07 -11.76
N THR A 187 -1.08 11.25 -11.28
CA THR A 187 -1.25 10.46 -10.04
C THR A 187 -1.33 11.39 -8.83
N ASP A 188 -0.46 12.39 -8.73
CA ASP A 188 -0.49 13.39 -7.67
C ASP A 188 -1.77 14.22 -7.70
N LEU A 189 -2.27 14.56 -8.89
CA LEU A 189 -3.52 15.30 -9.06
C LEU A 189 -4.73 14.46 -8.65
N LEU A 190 -4.76 13.17 -9.00
CA LEU A 190 -5.78 12.23 -8.54
C LEU A 190 -5.76 12.07 -7.02
N ASN A 191 -4.58 11.90 -6.42
CA ASN A 191 -4.43 11.82 -4.97
C ASN A 191 -4.89 13.12 -4.26
N GLY A 192 -4.62 14.28 -4.88
CA GLY A 192 -5.10 15.57 -4.41
C GLY A 192 -6.63 15.69 -4.45
N GLN A 193 -7.24 15.23 -5.55
CA GLN A 193 -8.70 15.20 -5.70
C GLN A 193 -9.37 14.22 -4.73
N GLU A 194 -8.75 13.07 -4.47
CA GLU A 194 -9.23 12.10 -3.48
C GLU A 194 -9.30 12.72 -2.08
N LYS A 195 -8.24 13.38 -1.63
CA LYS A 195 -8.23 14.09 -0.33
C LYS A 195 -9.28 15.20 -0.26
N LEU A 196 -9.51 15.93 -1.35
CA LEU A 196 -10.56 16.93 -1.42
C LEU A 196 -11.96 16.31 -1.33
N LEU A 197 -12.16 15.16 -1.98
CA LEU A 197 -13.41 14.41 -1.93
C LEU A 197 -13.68 13.86 -0.52
N GLU A 198 -12.68 13.30 0.15
CA GLU A 198 -12.78 12.86 1.55
C GLU A 198 -13.16 14.01 2.49
N ARG A 199 -12.51 15.17 2.33
CA ARG A 199 -12.83 16.35 3.12
C ARG A 199 -14.26 16.83 2.87
N ASN A 200 -14.71 16.83 1.62
CA ASN A 200 -16.06 17.25 1.27
C ASN A 200 -17.11 16.26 1.78
N THR A 201 -16.87 14.96 1.68
CA THR A 201 -17.79 13.94 2.21
C THR A 201 -17.91 14.01 3.73
N LEU A 202 -16.81 14.27 4.45
CA LEU A 202 -16.86 14.56 5.89
C LEU A 202 -17.68 15.81 6.20
N ARG A 203 -17.44 16.91 5.46
CA ARG A 203 -18.19 18.15 5.63
C ARG A 203 -19.70 17.97 5.36
N VAL A 204 -20.07 17.20 4.35
CA VAL A 204 -21.48 16.88 4.08
C VAL A 204 -22.09 16.09 5.24
N LYS A 205 -21.38 15.09 5.78
CA LYS A 205 -21.86 14.33 6.95
C LYS A 205 -22.01 15.21 8.20
N GLU A 206 -21.11 16.17 8.42
CA GLU A 206 -21.23 17.14 9.52
C GLU A 206 -22.45 18.03 9.34
N ILE A 207 -22.68 18.55 8.13
CA ILE A 207 -23.86 19.37 7.82
C ILE A 207 -25.14 18.53 8.00
N GLU A 208 -25.18 17.29 7.52
CA GLU A 208 -26.32 16.38 7.72
C GLU A 208 -26.58 16.13 9.21
N ALA A 209 -25.54 15.92 10.02
CA ALA A 209 -25.66 15.74 11.46
C ALA A 209 -26.20 17.00 12.15
N GLN A 210 -25.81 18.19 11.69
CA GLN A 210 -26.32 19.48 12.17
C GLN A 210 -27.75 19.76 11.71
N LEU A 211 -28.15 19.32 10.51
CA LEU A 211 -29.49 19.52 9.97
C LEU A 211 -30.53 18.61 10.63
N LYS A 212 -30.14 17.38 11.01
CA LYS A 212 -31.01 16.37 11.62
C LYS A 212 -31.81 16.86 12.84
N PRO A 213 -31.23 17.59 13.82
CA PRO A 213 -32.00 18.16 14.93
C PRO A 213 -32.93 19.31 14.47
N VAL A 214 -32.47 20.17 13.55
CA VAL A 214 -33.28 21.28 13.03
C VAL A 214 -34.53 20.78 12.28
N MET A 215 -34.39 19.70 11.50
CA MET A 215 -35.53 19.05 10.82
C MET A 215 -36.51 18.40 11.81
N LYS A 216 -36.03 17.84 12.93
CA LYS A 216 -36.91 17.28 13.98
C LYS A 216 -37.70 18.36 14.72
N GLU A 217 -37.10 19.52 14.95
CA GLU A 217 -37.77 20.65 15.61
C GLU A 217 -38.80 21.35 14.72
N SER A 218 -38.52 21.47 13.42
CA SER A 218 -39.46 22.06 12.44
C SER A 218 -40.63 21.12 12.12
N GLY A 219 -40.43 19.80 12.13
CA GLY A 219 -41.52 18.81 12.03
C GLY A 219 -42.45 18.77 13.25
N SER A 220 -41.96 19.12 14.45
CA SER A 220 -42.78 19.12 15.68
C SER A 220 -43.63 20.38 15.88
N LYS A 221 -43.30 21.49 15.20
CA LYS A 221 -44.04 22.77 15.37
C LYS A 221 -45.30 22.89 14.50
N ASN A 222 -45.45 22.07 13.46
CA ASN A 222 -46.65 22.10 12.59
C ASN A 222 -47.87 21.35 13.14
N TYR A 223 -47.77 20.67 14.29
CA TYR A 223 -48.89 19.93 14.90
C TYR A 223 -49.52 20.63 16.12
N ARG A 224 -49.14 21.86 16.47
CA ARG A 224 -49.64 22.56 17.68
C ARG A 224 -50.54 23.78 17.46
N ASN A 225 -50.82 24.19 16.22
CA ASN A 225 -51.66 25.36 15.92
C ASN A 225 -52.91 25.02 15.08
N THR A 226 -53.64 23.97 15.44
CA THR A 226 -54.98 23.68 14.90
C THR A 226 -55.93 23.29 16.04
N THR A 227 -56.29 24.26 16.87
CA THR A 227 -57.46 24.30 17.76
C THR A 227 -57.76 25.76 18.02
#